data_AF-A0AAV6IH44-F1
#
_entry.id   AF-A0AAV6IH44-F1
#
_cell.length_a   1.000
_cell.length_b   1.000
_cell.length_c   1.000
_cell.angle_alpha   90.00
_cell.angle_beta   90.00
_cell.angle_gamma   90.00
#
_symmetry.space_group_name_H-M   'P 1'
#
loop_
_entity.id
_entity.type
_entity.pdbx_description
1 polymer ?
#
loop_
_entity_poly.entity_id
_entity_poly.type
_entity_poly.pdbx_seq_one_letter_code
_entity_poly.pdbx_strand_id
1 'polypeptide(L)' 'MAFWKLLFLYWHDASCVLVDASDQEEYRIKYLVAKSLFSGGWRVILNCSQITRGRCFNFSIDQTLRT' A
#
# COMPACT_ATOMS: atom_id res chain seq x y z
N MET A 1 -14.79 -0.14 5.32
CA MET A 1 -13.54 -0.93 5.45
C MET A 1 -12.84 -0.76 4.11
N ALA A 2 -11.57 -0.34 4.07
CA ALA A 2 -10.89 -0.18 2.78
C ALA A 2 -9.97 -1.37 2.53
N PHE A 3 -10.04 -1.89 1.32
CA PHE A 3 -9.27 -3.03 0.86
C PHE A 3 -8.24 -2.55 -0.14
N TRP A 4 -7.00 -2.97 0.06
CA TRP A 4 -5.85 -2.56 -0.73
C TRP A 4 -5.02 -3.79 -1.08
N LYS A 5 -4.54 -3.84 -2.31
CA LYS A 5 -3.60 -4.85 -2.78
C LYS A 5 -2.21 -4.25 -2.75
N LEU A 6 -1.29 -4.86 -2.00
CA LEU A 6 0.13 -4.55 -2.03
C LEU A 6 0.79 -5.47 -3.04
N LEU A 7 1.33 -4.91 -4.11
CA LEU A 7 1.88 -5.74 -5.18
C LEU A 7 3.22 -6.38 -4.80
N PHE A 8 4.01 -5.80 -3.87
CA PHE A 8 5.32 -6.36 -3.50
C PHE A 8 5.80 -5.98 -2.10
N LEU A 9 6.48 -6.92 -1.43
CA LEU A 9 7.33 -6.68 -0.26
C LEU A 9 8.78 -7.06 -0.61
N TYR A 10 9.68 -6.09 -0.49
CA TYR A 10 11.10 -6.26 -0.80
C TYR A 10 11.91 -6.45 0.49
N TRP A 11 13.05 -7.13 0.40
CA TRP A 11 14.01 -7.26 1.51
C TRP A 11 14.93 -6.02 1.68
N HIS A 12 14.70 -4.99 0.87
CA HIS A 12 15.35 -3.69 0.91
C HIS A 12 14.31 -2.59 0.78
N ASP A 13 14.67 -1.36 1.13
CA ASP A 13 13.81 -0.19 0.90
C ASP A 13 13.40 -0.12 -0.57
N ALA A 14 12.11 -0.05 -0.83
CA ALA A 14 11.60 -0.18 -2.18
C ALA A 14 10.35 0.66 -2.42
N SER A 15 10.15 1.02 -3.69
CA SER A 15 8.89 1.58 -4.15
C SER A 15 7.89 0.45 -4.36
N CYS A 16 6.77 0.53 -3.65
CA CYS A 16 5.64 -0.35 -3.79
C CYS A 16 4.49 0.40 -4.49
N VAL A 17 3.63 -0.35 -5.16
CA VAL A 17 2.36 0.15 -5.68
C VAL A 17 1.26 -0.49 -4.84
N LEU A 18 0.41 0.36 -4.27
CA LEU A 18 -0.83 -0.02 -3.62
C LEU A 18 -1.95 0.21 -4.62
N VAL A 19 -2.73 -0.83 -4.87
CA VAL A 19 -3.90 -0.75 -5.73
C VAL A 19 -5.14 -0.81 -4.85
N ASP A 20 -6.14 0.01 -5.12
CA ASP A 20 -7.43 -0.12 -4.47
C ASP A 20 -8.11 -1.46 -4.83
N ALA A 21 -9.17 -1.84 -4.11
CA ALA A 21 -9.87 -3.09 -4.39
C ALA A 21 -10.66 -3.11 -5.70
N SER A 22 -10.84 -1.96 -6.35
CA SER A 22 -11.48 -1.84 -7.66
C SER A 22 -10.50 -1.95 -8.83
N ASP A 23 -9.20 -2.08 -8.55
CA ASP A 23 -8.11 -1.98 -9.53
C ASP A 23 -8.17 -0.68 -10.36
N GLN A 24 -8.77 0.39 -9.80
CA GLN A 24 -8.98 1.67 -10.50
C GLN A 24 -7.96 2.72 -10.11
N GLU A 25 -7.50 2.71 -8.86
CA GLU A 25 -6.54 3.69 -8.37
C GLU A 25 -5.26 3.01 -7.89
N GLU A 26 -4.13 3.51 -8.41
CA GLU A 26 -2.80 3.09 -8.03
C GLU A 26 -2.07 4.19 -7.26
N TYR A 27 -1.47 3.82 -6.14
CA TYR A 27 -0.73 4.70 -5.26
C TYR A 27 0.70 4.21 -5.11
N ARG A 28 1.66 5.02 -5.56
CA ARG A 28 3.08 4.77 -5.34
C ARG A 28 3.46 5.17 -3.92
N ILE A 29 4.05 4.24 -3.19
CA ILE A 29 4.49 4.41 -1.81
C ILE A 29 5.89 3.82 -1.64
N LYS A 30 6.68 4.35 -0.71
CA LYS A 30 7.99 3.77 -0.38
C LYS A 30 7.88 2.95 0.88
N TYR A 31 8.18 1.66 0.81
CA TYR A 31 8.36 0.81 1.97
C TYR A 31 9.80 0.92 2.47
N LEU A 32 9.96 1.18 3.76
CA LEU A 32 11.25 1.25 4.45
C LEU A 32 11.41 0.01 5.31
N VAL A 33 12.25 -0.93 4.89
CA VAL A 33 12.38 -2.26 5.52
C VAL A 33 12.88 -2.14 6.95
N ALA A 34 13.94 -1.34 7.16
CA ALA A 34 14.56 -1.17 8.47
C ALA A 34 13.61 -0.57 9.52
N LYS A 35 12.55 0.10 9.08
CA LYS A 35 11.55 0.73 9.94
C LYS A 35 10.21 0.00 9.94
N SER A 36 10.05 -1.01 9.07
CA SER A 36 8.78 -1.70 8.83
C SER A 36 7.61 -0.72 8.61
N LEU A 37 7.87 0.37 7.88
CA LEU A 37 6.97 1.51 7.73
C LEU A 37 6.82 1.90 6.27
N PHE A 38 5.63 2.37 5.92
CA PHE A 38 5.38 3.05 4.65
C PHE A 38 5.65 4.55 4.79
N SER A 39 6.33 5.12 3.79
CA SER A 39 6.74 6.52 3.74
C SER A 39 6.55 7.07 2.32
N GLY A 40 6.26 8.37 2.19
CA GLY A 40 5.91 8.97 0.90
C GLY A 40 4.56 8.49 0.38
N GLY A 41 3.66 9.38 -0.03
CA GLY A 41 2.35 8.97 -0.56
C GLY A 41 1.32 8.48 0.47
N TRP A 42 1.71 8.06 1.69
CA TRP A 42 0.77 7.60 2.72
C TRP A 42 -0.31 8.63 3.08
N ARG A 43 0.06 9.92 3.17
CA ARG A 43 -0.89 11.00 3.43
C ARG A 43 -1.90 11.17 2.28
N VAL A 44 -1.49 10.91 1.04
CA VAL A 44 -2.38 10.96 -0.13
C VAL A 44 -3.38 9.82 -0.05
N ILE A 45 -2.93 8.61 0.27
CA ILE A 45 -3.81 7.45 0.46
C ILE A 45 -4.84 7.70 1.55
N LEU A 46 -4.44 8.26 2.69
CA LEU A 46 -5.36 8.61 3.78
C LEU A 46 -6.44 9.62 3.34
N ASN A 47 -6.04 10.62 2.55
CA ASN A 47 -6.96 11.65 2.06
C ASN A 47 -7.95 11.08 1.03
N CYS A 48 -7.49 10.25 0.09
CA CYS A 48 -8.36 9.66 -0.93
C CYS A 48 -9.29 8.58 -0.36
N SER A 49 -8.80 7.79 0.59
CA SER A 49 -9.55 6.68 1.19
C SER A 49 -10.61 7.10 2.21
N GLN A 50 -10.66 8.40 2.58
CA GLN A 50 -11.51 8.94 3.66
C GLN A 50 -11.39 8.14 4.97
N ILE A 51 -10.25 7.48 5.19
CA ILE A 51 -10.04 6.65 6.36
C ILE A 51 -9.89 7.54 7.58
N THR A 52 -10.84 7.35 8.50
CA THR A 52 -10.85 8.00 9.81
C THR A 52 -10.19 7.11 10.85
N ARG A 53 -9.73 7.73 11.93
CA ARG A 53 -9.11 7.05 13.07
C ARG A 53 -10.04 5.95 13.59
N GLY A 54 -9.50 4.76 13.84
CA GLY A 54 -10.27 3.59 14.29
C GLY A 54 -10.76 2.67 13.16
N ARG A 55 -10.55 3.03 11.89
CA ARG A 55 -10.74 2.13 10.75
C ARG A 55 -9.46 1.34 10.45
N CYS A 56 -9.60 0.15 9.88
CA CYS A 56 -8.48 -0.70 9.47
C CYS A 56 -8.25 -0.64 7.95
N PHE A 57 -7.00 -0.86 7.57
CA PHE A 57 -6.59 -1.20 6.22
C PHE A 57 -6.42 -2.71 6.13
N ASN A 58 -7.02 -3.32 5.11
CA ASN A 58 -6.69 -4.70 4.75
C ASN A 58 -5.72 -4.67 3.58
N PHE A 59 -4.56 -5.30 3.76
CA PHE A 59 -3.57 -5.48 2.70
C PHE A 59 -3.56 -6.95 2.26
N SER A 60 -3.72 -7.21 0.97
CA SER A 60 -3.42 -8.51 0.36
C SER A 60 -2.15 -8.40 -0.47
N ILE A 61 -1.26 -9.38 -0.37
CA ILE A 61 -0.04 -9.41 -1.17
C ILE A 61 -0.31 -10.26 -2.40
N ASP A 62 -0.12 -9.68 -3.60
CA ASP A 62 -0.18 -10.44 -4.84
C ASP A 62 1.23 -10.80 -5.31
N GLN A 63 1.55 -12.09 -5.34
CA GLN A 63 2.87 -12.58 -5.76
C GLN A 63 2.89 -13.08 -7.21
N THR A 64 1.79 -12.95 -7.96
CA THR A 64 1.67 -13.49 -9.33
C THR A 64 2.58 -12.83 -10.35
N LEU A 65 3.19 -11.68 -10.04
CA LEU A 65 4.10 -10.94 -10.94
C LEU A 65 5.59 -11.31 -10.79
N ARG A 66 5.93 -12.43 -10.13
CA ARG A 66 7.31 -12.96 -10.16
C ARG A 66 7.59 -13.70 -11.47
N THR A 67 7.94 -12.95 -12.51
CA THR A 67 8.69 -13.46 -13.68
C THR A 67 10.09 -12.91 -13.67
#